data_AF-M0M646-F1
#
_entry.id   AF-M0M646-F1
#
_cell.length_a   1.000
_cell.length_b   1.000
_cell.length_c   1.000
_cell.angle_alpha   90.00
_cell.angle_beta   90.00
_cell.angle_gamma   90.00
#
_symmetry.space_group_name_H-M   'P 1'
#
loop_
_entity.id
_entity.type
_entity.pdbx_description
1 polymer ?
#
loop_
_entity_poly.entity_id
_entity_poly.type
_entity_poly.pdbx_seq_one_letter_code
_entity_poly.pdbx_strand_id
1 'polypeptide(L)'
;MLQARRYAQWHVYEERGYDTLRWDENLPRIKAVGEAIEGLSPDEFEEYFGAFYEAVAESLDTDGSNRLAGLISSVQGANAHYIDVWLDETDSIEKTGEVQPIIPSNEGYEDDLESPPEDAERVPDARIDLQPVPLPSIELFQQLVVHQTRCQVRDFWISMGEEPPEEYRVLGFGKYKFAARYQMDGRYEYDYTQLHADIPGYTVGLGLEDHPEIETGVKEFLSLFDT
;
A
#
# COMPACT_ATOMS: atom_id res chain seq x y z
N MET A 1 -22.05 -0.94 10.77
CA MET A 1 -22.49 -2.22 10.14
C MET A 1 -21.39 -2.87 9.29
N LEU A 2 -20.56 -2.12 8.56
CA LEU A 2 -19.52 -2.70 7.70
C LEU A 2 -18.38 -3.41 8.46
N GLN A 3 -17.88 -2.84 9.57
CA GLN A 3 -16.85 -3.46 10.42
C GLN A 3 -17.26 -4.86 10.92
N ALA A 4 -18.45 -4.97 11.51
CA ALA A 4 -18.98 -6.25 12.00
C ALA A 4 -19.11 -7.32 10.89
N ARG A 5 -19.44 -6.91 9.66
CA ARG A 5 -19.48 -7.82 8.50
C ARG A 5 -18.07 -8.32 8.15
N ARG A 6 -17.09 -7.43 8.05
CA ARG A 6 -15.70 -7.80 7.75
C ARG A 6 -15.12 -8.72 8.83
N TYR A 7 -15.34 -8.38 10.10
CA TYR A 7 -14.93 -9.23 11.22
C TYR A 7 -15.56 -10.63 11.12
N ALA A 8 -16.85 -10.74 10.83
CA ALA A 8 -17.49 -12.05 10.67
C ALA A 8 -16.92 -12.86 9.49
N GLN A 9 -16.59 -12.21 8.37
CA GLN A 9 -15.93 -12.87 7.23
C GLN A 9 -14.55 -13.40 7.62
N TRP A 10 -13.74 -12.57 8.30
CA TRP A 10 -12.44 -12.95 8.84
C TRP A 10 -12.53 -14.11 9.83
N HIS A 11 -13.43 -14.02 10.81
CA HIS A 11 -13.59 -15.07 11.82
C HIS A 11 -13.99 -16.42 11.20
N VAL A 12 -14.85 -16.42 10.18
CA VAL A 12 -15.19 -17.65 9.44
C VAL A 12 -14.01 -18.18 8.65
N TYR A 13 -13.22 -17.31 8.01
CA TYR A 13 -11.99 -17.70 7.32
C TYR A 13 -11.01 -18.36 8.30
N GLU A 14 -10.74 -17.71 9.43
CA GLU A 14 -9.80 -18.18 10.45
C GLU A 14 -10.22 -19.52 11.08
N GLU A 15 -11.49 -19.65 11.46
CA GLU A 15 -11.99 -20.85 12.15
C GLU A 15 -12.25 -22.04 11.22
N ARG A 16 -12.58 -21.79 9.94
CA ARG A 16 -13.09 -22.82 9.02
C ARG A 16 -12.29 -22.98 7.74
N GLY A 17 -11.42 -22.03 7.40
CA GLY A 17 -10.66 -22.02 6.15
C GLY A 17 -11.52 -21.76 4.91
N TYR A 18 -12.73 -21.21 5.06
CA TYR A 18 -13.57 -20.87 3.92
C TYR A 18 -13.10 -19.56 3.29
N ASP A 19 -12.98 -19.53 1.95
CA ASP A 19 -12.59 -18.34 1.21
C ASP A 19 -13.73 -17.30 1.17
N THR A 20 -13.86 -16.56 2.27
CA THR A 20 -14.88 -15.54 2.52
C THR A 20 -14.36 -14.13 2.38
N LEU A 21 -13.04 -13.98 2.27
CA LEU A 21 -12.34 -12.71 2.15
C LEU A 21 -12.35 -12.25 0.70
N ARG A 22 -12.36 -10.93 0.51
CA ARG A 22 -12.10 -10.39 -0.82
C ARG A 22 -10.63 -10.62 -1.15
N TRP A 23 -10.35 -10.87 -2.43
CA TRP A 23 -9.00 -11.18 -2.88
C TRP A 23 -7.98 -10.08 -2.51
N ASP A 24 -8.37 -8.81 -2.65
CA ASP A 24 -7.55 -7.63 -2.37
C ASP A 24 -7.48 -7.26 -0.88
N GLU A 25 -8.28 -7.94 -0.04
CA GLU A 25 -8.33 -7.80 1.42
C GLU A 25 -7.94 -9.13 2.12
N ASN A 26 -7.22 -10.02 1.45
CA ASN A 26 -6.87 -11.33 1.98
C ASN A 26 -5.56 -11.27 2.79
N LEU A 27 -5.69 -11.14 4.12
CA LEU A 27 -4.53 -10.97 5.03
C LEU A 27 -3.40 -11.97 4.80
N PRO A 28 -3.62 -13.30 4.81
CA PRO A 28 -2.54 -14.26 4.57
C PRO A 28 -1.82 -14.07 3.23
N ARG A 29 -2.55 -13.73 2.16
CA ARG A 29 -1.90 -13.49 0.86
C ARG A 29 -1.09 -12.20 0.83
N ILE A 30 -1.61 -11.12 1.43
CA ILE A 30 -0.86 -9.85 1.54
C ILE A 30 0.43 -10.06 2.34
N LYS A 31 0.37 -10.84 3.44
CA LYS A 31 1.55 -11.19 4.23
C LYS A 31 2.56 -12.02 3.44
N ALA A 32 2.09 -13.07 2.76
CA ALA A 32 2.95 -13.91 1.92
C ALA A 32 3.64 -13.09 0.81
N VAL A 33 2.91 -12.17 0.17
CA VAL A 33 3.51 -11.24 -0.81
C VAL A 33 4.55 -10.33 -0.16
N GLY A 34 4.30 -9.80 1.03
CA GLY A 34 5.28 -9.00 1.77
C GLY A 34 6.58 -9.76 2.07
N GLU A 35 6.45 -11.00 2.56
CA GLU A 35 7.58 -11.90 2.84
C GLU A 35 8.35 -12.27 1.56
N ALA A 36 7.64 -12.54 0.47
CA ALA A 36 8.25 -12.85 -0.82
C ALA A 36 9.05 -11.66 -1.36
N ILE A 37 8.51 -10.44 -1.27
CA ILE A 37 9.20 -9.21 -1.71
C ILE A 37 10.42 -8.93 -0.85
N GLU A 38 10.33 -9.11 0.46
CA GLU A 38 11.47 -8.92 1.38
C GLU A 38 12.62 -9.89 1.09
N GLY A 39 12.30 -11.11 0.62
CA GLY A 39 13.28 -12.14 0.27
C GLY A 39 14.01 -11.94 -1.07
N LEU A 40 13.56 -11.02 -1.92
CA LEU A 40 14.19 -10.77 -3.23
C LEU A 40 15.54 -10.07 -3.10
N SER A 41 16.49 -10.43 -3.97
CA SER A 41 17.66 -9.58 -4.22
C SER A 41 17.27 -8.29 -4.95
N PRO A 42 18.11 -7.23 -4.92
CA PRO A 42 17.84 -6.00 -5.63
C PRO A 42 17.58 -6.18 -7.13
N ASP A 43 18.34 -7.07 -7.79
CA ASP A 43 18.19 -7.35 -9.22
C ASP A 43 16.85 -8.03 -9.53
N GLU A 44 16.43 -9.01 -8.71
CA GLU A 44 15.13 -9.68 -8.86
C GLU A 44 13.98 -8.71 -8.57
N PHE A 45 14.12 -7.87 -7.54
CA PHE A 45 13.11 -6.87 -7.23
C PHE A 45 12.98 -5.83 -8.36
N GLU A 46 14.09 -5.40 -8.97
CA GLU A 46 14.06 -4.52 -10.14
C GLU A 46 13.38 -5.20 -11.34
N GLU A 47 13.59 -6.50 -11.56
CA GLU A 47 12.92 -7.25 -12.63
C GLU A 47 11.38 -7.22 -12.49
N TYR A 48 10.86 -7.40 -11.27
CA TYR A 48 9.41 -7.43 -11.03
C TYR A 48 8.77 -6.05 -10.83
N PHE A 49 9.49 -5.11 -10.21
CA PHE A 49 8.94 -3.84 -9.72
C PHE A 49 9.60 -2.60 -10.32
N GLY A 50 10.56 -2.74 -11.25
CA GLY A 50 11.25 -1.60 -11.88
C GLY A 50 10.29 -0.63 -12.56
N ALA A 51 9.31 -1.15 -13.32
CA ALA A 51 8.27 -0.31 -13.93
C ALA A 51 7.40 0.41 -12.88
N PHE A 52 7.18 -0.20 -11.71
CA PHE A 52 6.44 0.42 -10.61
C PHE A 52 7.24 1.53 -9.94
N TYR A 53 8.55 1.31 -9.74
CA TYR A 53 9.48 2.32 -9.27
C TYR A 53 9.52 3.52 -10.21
N GLU A 54 9.68 3.29 -11.52
CA GLU A 54 9.69 4.34 -12.54
C GLU A 54 8.38 5.15 -12.52
N ALA A 55 7.22 4.51 -12.57
CA ALA A 55 5.92 5.21 -12.57
C ALA A 55 5.71 6.07 -11.31
N VAL A 56 6.10 5.55 -10.14
CA VAL A 56 5.97 6.25 -8.87
C VAL A 56 6.98 7.41 -8.77
N ALA A 57 8.19 7.25 -9.30
CA ALA A 57 9.21 8.30 -9.31
C ALA A 57 8.95 9.40 -10.36
N GLU A 58 8.60 9.03 -11.60
CA GLU A 58 8.34 9.94 -12.72
C GLU A 58 7.16 10.87 -12.46
N SER A 59 6.15 10.41 -11.72
CA SER A 59 5.01 11.24 -11.33
C SER A 59 5.38 12.50 -10.53
N LEU A 60 6.64 12.63 -10.11
CA LEU A 60 7.20 13.81 -9.43
C LEU A 60 8.24 14.58 -10.27
N ASP A 61 8.63 14.08 -11.44
CA ASP A 61 9.63 14.72 -12.32
C ASP A 61 8.98 15.55 -13.44
N THR A 62 8.20 16.56 -13.04
CA THR A 62 7.84 17.67 -13.92
C THR A 62 8.73 18.86 -13.57
N ASP A 63 9.90 18.93 -14.21
CA ASP A 63 10.83 20.06 -14.33
C ASP A 63 10.96 20.96 -13.07
N GLY A 64 12.14 20.95 -12.44
CA GLY A 64 12.45 21.47 -11.09
C GLY A 64 12.05 22.92 -10.73
N SER A 65 11.39 23.65 -11.63
CA SER A 65 10.70 24.91 -11.35
C SER A 65 9.24 24.77 -10.90
N ASN A 66 8.60 23.58 -10.96
CA ASN A 66 7.19 23.50 -10.55
C ASN A 66 6.75 22.13 -9.97
N ARG A 67 7.51 21.60 -9.00
CA ARG A 67 7.09 20.50 -8.13
C ARG A 67 5.65 20.66 -7.60
N LEU A 68 5.25 21.90 -7.28
CA LEU A 68 3.90 22.23 -6.85
C LEU A 68 2.84 22.06 -7.95
N ALA A 69 3.15 22.29 -9.23
CA ALA A 69 2.21 22.02 -10.34
C ALA A 69 2.12 20.54 -10.70
N GLY A 70 3.20 19.76 -10.56
CA GLY A 70 3.13 18.29 -10.61
C GLY A 70 2.28 17.73 -9.46
N LEU A 71 2.39 18.33 -8.26
CA LEU A 71 1.54 18.06 -7.09
C LEU A 71 0.07 18.42 -7.34
N ILE A 72 -0.20 19.62 -7.89
CA ILE A 72 -1.56 20.06 -8.21
C ILE A 72 -2.14 19.20 -9.35
N SER A 73 -1.32 18.73 -10.30
CA SER A 73 -1.75 17.84 -11.37
C SER A 73 -2.02 16.40 -10.90
N SER A 74 -1.28 15.88 -9.92
CA SER A 74 -1.61 14.58 -9.29
C SER A 74 -2.91 14.68 -8.51
N VAL A 75 -3.12 15.77 -7.78
CA VAL A 75 -4.41 16.13 -7.14
C VAL A 75 -5.56 16.28 -8.16
N GLN A 76 -5.28 16.56 -9.44
CA GLN A 76 -6.28 16.67 -10.52
C GLN A 76 -6.30 15.50 -11.52
N GLY A 77 -5.44 14.48 -11.34
CA GLY A 77 -5.25 13.34 -12.24
C GLY A 77 -5.16 12.03 -11.47
N ALA A 78 -3.98 11.40 -11.44
CA ALA A 78 -3.72 10.18 -10.66
C ALA A 78 -3.13 10.52 -9.28
N ASN A 79 -3.73 9.98 -8.20
CA ASN A 79 -3.31 10.22 -6.81
C ASN A 79 -2.37 9.12 -6.26
N ALA A 80 -2.29 7.99 -6.95
CA ALA A 80 -1.50 6.81 -6.60
C ALA A 80 -1.37 5.90 -7.82
N HIS A 81 -0.54 4.87 -7.72
CA HIS A 81 -0.46 3.77 -8.66
C HIS A 81 -0.73 2.45 -7.93
N TYR A 82 -1.18 1.43 -8.63
CA TYR A 82 -1.18 0.08 -8.12
C TYR A 82 -0.50 -0.90 -9.07
N ILE A 83 -0.02 -1.99 -8.49
CA ILE A 83 0.47 -3.16 -9.22
C ILE A 83 -0.09 -4.43 -8.58
N ASP A 84 -0.51 -5.38 -9.41
CA ASP A 84 -0.99 -6.69 -8.98
C ASP A 84 0.16 -7.69 -8.93
N VAL A 85 0.16 -8.57 -7.93
CA VAL A 85 1.26 -9.52 -7.67
C VAL A 85 0.69 -10.94 -7.57
N TRP A 86 1.36 -11.87 -8.26
CA TRP A 86 1.04 -13.30 -8.23
C TRP A 86 2.21 -14.07 -7.61
N LEU A 87 1.89 -14.99 -6.70
CA LEU A 87 2.82 -15.96 -6.14
C LEU A 87 2.67 -17.32 -6.81
N ASP A 88 3.77 -18.06 -6.95
CA ASP A 88 3.76 -19.46 -7.37
C ASP A 88 3.40 -20.40 -6.20
N GLU A 89 3.42 -21.71 -6.44
CA GLU A 89 3.12 -22.72 -5.42
C GLU A 89 4.14 -22.81 -4.27
N THR A 90 5.26 -22.09 -4.37
CA THR A 90 6.33 -22.02 -3.36
C THR A 90 6.32 -20.71 -2.57
N ASP A 91 5.28 -19.90 -2.74
CA ASP A 91 5.17 -18.54 -2.19
C ASP A 91 6.26 -17.57 -2.73
N SER A 92 6.85 -17.87 -3.89
CA SER A 92 7.78 -16.97 -4.59
C SER A 92 7.02 -16.09 -5.59
N ILE A 93 7.55 -14.90 -5.91
CA ILE A 93 6.92 -14.01 -6.91
C ILE A 93 6.98 -14.70 -8.28
N GLU A 94 5.82 -15.04 -8.83
CA GLU A 94 5.68 -15.62 -10.17
C GLU A 94 5.77 -14.52 -11.23
N LYS A 95 4.98 -13.46 -11.03
CA LYS A 95 4.87 -12.31 -11.93
C LYS A 95 4.18 -11.12 -11.27
N THR A 96 4.34 -9.97 -11.90
CA THR A 96 3.61 -8.74 -11.60
C THR A 96 2.76 -8.32 -12.80
N GLY A 97 1.73 -7.53 -12.51
CA GLY A 97 0.84 -6.96 -13.52
C GLY A 97 1.43 -5.67 -14.10
N GLU A 98 0.71 -5.09 -15.06
CA GLU A 98 1.01 -3.73 -15.49
C GLU A 98 0.71 -2.73 -14.37
N VAL A 99 1.53 -1.70 -14.26
CA VAL A 99 1.31 -0.61 -13.31
C VAL A 99 0.13 0.24 -13.79
N GLN A 100 -0.85 0.42 -12.91
CA GLN A 100 -2.07 1.16 -13.23
C GLN A 100 -2.18 2.42 -12.37
N PRO A 101 -2.56 3.57 -12.93
CA PRO A 101 -2.83 4.76 -12.15
C PRO A 101 -4.18 4.67 -11.42
N ILE A 102 -4.25 5.19 -10.21
CA ILE A 102 -5.49 5.40 -9.46
C ILE A 102 -5.94 6.83 -9.69
N ILE A 103 -7.06 7.01 -10.39
CA ILE A 103 -7.63 8.31 -10.77
C ILE A 103 -9.00 8.47 -10.10
N PRO A 104 -9.09 9.07 -8.89
CA PRO A 104 -10.34 9.14 -8.12
C PRO A 104 -11.40 10.05 -8.74
N SER A 105 -11.02 10.89 -9.71
CA SER A 105 -11.95 11.71 -10.49
C SER A 105 -12.71 10.90 -11.54
N ASN A 106 -12.27 9.69 -11.87
CA ASN A 106 -12.98 8.81 -12.81
C ASN A 106 -14.21 8.19 -12.14
N GLU A 107 -15.33 8.17 -12.86
CA GLU A 107 -16.51 7.41 -12.45
C GLU A 107 -16.19 5.91 -12.46
N GLY A 108 -16.49 5.21 -11.37
CA GLY A 108 -16.21 3.77 -11.25
C GLY A 108 -14.82 3.41 -10.69
N TYR A 109 -13.98 4.39 -10.32
CA TYR A 109 -12.62 4.10 -9.81
C TYR A 109 -12.61 3.15 -8.59
N GLU A 110 -13.66 3.20 -7.75
CA GLU A 110 -13.79 2.30 -6.60
C GLU A 110 -13.96 0.85 -7.07
N ASP A 111 -14.73 0.61 -8.13
CA ASP A 111 -14.93 -0.72 -8.70
C ASP A 111 -13.63 -1.24 -9.33
N ASP A 112 -12.84 -0.36 -9.96
CA ASP A 112 -11.52 -0.71 -10.53
C ASP A 112 -10.53 -1.15 -9.43
N LEU A 113 -10.53 -0.46 -8.28
CA LEU A 113 -9.69 -0.80 -7.13
C LEU A 113 -10.08 -2.15 -6.51
N GLU A 114 -11.34 -2.51 -6.64
CA GLU A 114 -11.99 -3.60 -5.93
C GLU A 114 -12.12 -4.89 -6.75
N SER A 115 -12.03 -4.77 -8.07
CA SER A 115 -12.15 -5.86 -9.02
C SER A 115 -10.77 -6.41 -9.41
N PRO A 116 -10.63 -7.74 -9.53
CA PRO A 116 -9.42 -8.30 -10.12
C PRO A 116 -9.33 -7.91 -11.61
N PRO A 117 -8.14 -7.99 -12.23
CA PRO A 117 -8.01 -7.71 -13.66
C PRO A 117 -8.92 -8.62 -14.49
N GLU A 118 -9.68 -8.04 -15.43
CA GLU A 118 -10.73 -8.76 -16.18
C GLU A 118 -10.21 -9.98 -16.94
N ASP A 119 -9.00 -9.89 -17.50
CA ASP A 119 -8.38 -10.93 -18.32
C ASP A 119 -7.40 -11.84 -17.55
N ALA A 120 -7.41 -11.77 -16.22
CA ALA A 120 -6.51 -12.58 -15.40
C ALA A 120 -6.94 -14.06 -15.41
N GLU A 121 -6.03 -14.95 -15.84
CA GLU A 121 -6.22 -16.40 -15.74
C GLU A 121 -6.43 -16.88 -14.30
N ARG A 122 -5.84 -16.15 -13.35
CA ARG A 122 -5.92 -16.37 -11.91
C ARG A 122 -5.96 -15.01 -11.21
N VAL A 123 -6.78 -14.88 -10.18
CA VAL A 123 -6.84 -13.68 -9.35
C VAL A 123 -5.47 -13.44 -8.69
N PRO A 124 -4.96 -12.19 -8.65
CA PRO A 124 -3.70 -11.88 -7.97
C PRO A 124 -3.75 -12.25 -6.48
N ASP A 125 -2.59 -12.48 -5.90
CA ASP A 125 -2.44 -12.77 -4.47
C ASP A 125 -2.51 -11.49 -3.64
N ALA A 126 -1.95 -10.39 -4.15
CA ALA A 126 -2.12 -9.06 -3.57
C ALA A 126 -2.11 -7.97 -4.64
N ARG A 127 -2.62 -6.80 -4.24
CA ARG A 127 -2.48 -5.53 -4.96
C ARG A 127 -1.73 -4.55 -4.10
N ILE A 128 -0.67 -3.96 -4.61
CA ILE A 128 0.13 -2.98 -3.89
C ILE A 128 -0.21 -1.60 -4.41
N ASP A 129 -0.73 -0.74 -3.54
CA ASP A 129 -1.09 0.65 -3.86
C ASP A 129 0.02 1.55 -3.31
N LEU A 130 0.53 2.49 -4.10
CA LEU A 130 1.54 3.43 -3.63
C LEU A 130 1.34 4.83 -4.20
N GLN A 131 1.50 5.84 -3.35
CA GLN A 131 1.50 7.23 -3.78
C GLN A 131 2.85 7.59 -4.43
N PRO A 132 2.86 8.60 -5.34
CA PRO A 132 4.09 9.22 -5.83
C PRO A 132 5.11 9.51 -4.71
N VAL A 133 6.33 8.99 -4.84
CA VAL A 133 7.42 9.22 -3.88
C VAL A 133 8.77 9.27 -4.61
N PRO A 134 9.64 10.26 -4.35
CA PRO A 134 10.89 10.44 -5.05
C PRO A 134 11.94 9.68 -4.25
N LEU A 135 12.00 8.38 -4.48
CA LEU A 135 13.03 7.55 -3.87
C LEU A 135 14.29 7.56 -4.74
N PRO A 136 15.49 7.60 -4.11
CA PRO A 136 16.74 7.74 -4.84
C PRO A 136 17.30 6.40 -5.35
N SER A 137 16.74 5.25 -4.93
CA SER A 137 17.20 3.93 -5.36
C SER A 137 16.11 2.86 -5.29
N ILE A 138 16.33 1.78 -6.04
CA ILE A 138 15.42 0.63 -6.11
C ILE A 138 15.39 -0.16 -4.80
N GLU A 139 16.48 -0.20 -4.05
CA GLU A 139 16.55 -0.89 -2.75
C GLU A 139 15.68 -0.20 -1.70
N LEU A 140 15.65 1.15 -1.70
CA LEU A 140 14.75 1.90 -0.83
C LEU A 140 13.30 1.75 -1.27
N PHE A 141 13.06 1.59 -2.58
CA PHE A 141 11.74 1.25 -3.08
C PHE A 141 11.27 -0.12 -2.58
N GLN A 142 12.14 -1.13 -2.56
CA GLN A 142 11.83 -2.44 -1.99
C GLN A 142 11.41 -2.33 -0.53
N GLN A 143 12.18 -1.62 0.30
CA GLN A 143 11.84 -1.41 1.71
C GLN A 143 10.49 -0.72 1.88
N LEU A 144 10.20 0.29 1.05
CA LEU A 144 8.91 0.97 1.07
C LEU A 144 7.77 0.05 0.64
N VAL A 145 7.96 -0.78 -0.38
CA VAL A 145 6.94 -1.75 -0.84
C VAL A 145 6.67 -2.79 0.25
N VAL A 146 7.69 -3.29 0.94
CA VAL A 146 7.52 -4.17 2.11
C VAL A 146 6.75 -3.46 3.22
N HIS A 147 7.13 -2.23 3.57
CA HIS A 147 6.40 -1.40 4.53
C HIS A 147 4.94 -1.20 4.14
N GLN A 148 4.68 -0.99 2.85
CA GLN A 148 3.34 -0.83 2.31
C GLN A 148 2.46 -2.07 2.56
N THR A 149 3.00 -3.29 2.40
CA THR A 149 2.25 -4.51 2.73
C THR A 149 1.86 -4.58 4.21
N ARG A 150 2.73 -4.11 5.12
CA ARG A 150 2.45 -4.03 6.57
C ARG A 150 1.33 -3.02 6.85
N CYS A 151 1.35 -1.86 6.20
CA CYS A 151 0.25 -0.88 6.26
C CYS A 151 -1.07 -1.43 5.72
N GLN A 152 -1.05 -2.25 4.65
CA GLN A 152 -2.26 -2.89 4.15
C GLN A 152 -2.83 -3.94 5.12
N VAL A 153 -1.96 -4.71 5.79
CA VAL A 153 -2.37 -5.62 6.86
C VAL A 153 -3.02 -4.85 8.01
N ARG A 154 -2.40 -3.74 8.45
CA ARG A 154 -2.95 -2.82 9.45
C ARG A 154 -4.35 -2.35 9.08
N ASP A 155 -4.51 -1.84 7.86
CA ASP A 155 -5.77 -1.27 7.41
C ASP A 155 -6.90 -2.28 7.49
N PHE A 156 -6.63 -3.54 7.18
CA PHE A 156 -7.63 -4.60 7.27
C PHE A 156 -8.08 -4.84 8.70
N TRP A 157 -7.18 -4.93 9.68
CA TRP A 157 -7.52 -5.03 11.11
C TRP A 157 -8.42 -3.87 11.56
N ILE A 158 -8.00 -2.65 11.26
CA ILE A 158 -8.75 -1.43 11.61
C ILE A 158 -10.12 -1.42 10.91
N SER A 159 -10.19 -1.92 9.67
CA SER A 159 -11.44 -2.02 8.91
C SER A 159 -12.44 -3.01 9.49
N MET A 160 -11.98 -3.95 10.33
CA MET A 160 -12.81 -4.86 11.12
C MET A 160 -13.22 -4.25 12.47
N GLY A 161 -12.62 -3.12 12.86
CA GLY A 161 -12.80 -2.50 14.18
C GLY A 161 -11.91 -3.13 15.25
N GLU A 162 -10.83 -3.79 14.84
CA GLU A 162 -9.89 -4.48 15.72
C GLU A 162 -8.52 -3.77 15.70
N GLU A 163 -7.78 -3.90 16.80
CA GLU A 163 -6.40 -3.42 16.90
C GLU A 163 -5.46 -4.43 16.23
N PRO A 164 -4.59 -4.02 15.30
CA PRO A 164 -3.62 -4.93 14.68
C PRO A 164 -2.61 -5.49 15.70
N PRO A 165 -2.00 -6.66 15.40
CA PRO A 165 -0.82 -7.14 16.10
C PRO A 165 0.30 -6.10 16.10
N GLU A 166 1.15 -6.11 17.13
CA GLU A 166 2.18 -5.09 17.37
C GLU A 166 3.09 -4.85 16.16
N GLU A 167 3.49 -5.90 15.46
CA GLU A 167 4.35 -5.84 14.26
C GLU A 167 3.71 -5.10 13.06
N TYR A 168 2.39 -4.93 13.05
CA TYR A 168 1.64 -4.20 12.02
C TYR A 168 1.06 -2.87 12.53
N ARG A 169 1.41 -2.44 13.75
CA ARG A 169 1.07 -1.10 14.24
C ARG A 169 2.03 -0.07 13.66
N VAL A 170 1.93 0.13 12.35
CA VAL A 170 2.82 1.01 11.59
C VAL A 170 2.04 2.18 10.99
N LEU A 171 2.67 3.33 10.82
CA LEU A 171 2.11 4.52 10.19
C LEU A 171 2.47 4.54 8.71
N GLY A 172 1.61 5.14 7.91
CA GLY A 172 1.84 5.33 6.48
C GLY A 172 0.64 4.94 5.64
N PHE A 173 0.71 5.25 4.36
CA PHE A 173 -0.34 4.91 3.41
C PHE A 173 -0.47 3.39 3.30
N GLY A 174 -1.69 2.86 3.19
CA GLY A 174 -1.95 1.43 2.98
C GLY A 174 -2.77 1.24 1.71
N LYS A 175 -3.97 0.66 1.81
CA LYS A 175 -4.86 0.65 0.63
C LYS A 175 -5.47 2.02 0.41
N TYR A 176 -5.54 2.44 -0.85
CA TYR A 176 -6.12 3.73 -1.22
C TYR A 176 -7.53 3.93 -0.66
N LYS A 177 -8.38 2.90 -0.77
CA LYS A 177 -9.76 2.92 -0.30
C LYS A 177 -9.91 3.04 1.23
N PHE A 178 -8.89 2.70 2.01
CA PHE A 178 -8.90 2.84 3.48
C PHE A 178 -8.34 4.19 3.90
N ALA A 179 -7.23 4.61 3.28
CA ALA A 179 -6.63 5.93 3.49
C ALA A 179 -7.65 7.07 3.35
N ALA A 180 -8.43 7.07 2.26
CA ALA A 180 -9.48 8.07 2.04
C ALA A 180 -10.54 8.09 3.17
N ARG A 181 -10.81 6.95 3.81
CA ARG A 181 -11.83 6.86 4.86
C ARG A 181 -11.35 7.36 6.21
N TYR A 182 -10.06 7.24 6.52
CA TYR A 182 -9.50 7.80 7.76
C TYR A 182 -9.71 9.31 7.83
N GLN A 183 -9.59 10.00 6.70
CA GLN A 183 -9.73 11.46 6.61
C GLN A 183 -11.19 11.91 6.54
N MET A 184 -12.08 11.12 5.91
CA MET A 184 -13.43 11.59 5.53
C MET A 184 -14.57 11.01 6.37
N ASP A 185 -14.44 9.80 6.91
CA ASP A 185 -15.59 9.06 7.49
C ASP A 185 -15.86 9.45 8.96
N GLY A 186 -14.90 10.05 9.67
CA GLY A 186 -15.02 10.45 11.08
C GLY A 186 -15.28 9.28 12.05
N ARG A 187 -15.21 8.03 11.56
CA ARG A 187 -15.45 6.79 12.32
C ARG A 187 -14.19 6.21 12.94
N TYR A 188 -13.03 6.66 12.48
CA TYR A 188 -11.73 6.23 12.98
C TYR A 188 -11.20 7.29 13.94
N GLU A 189 -10.57 6.82 15.01
CA GLU A 189 -10.02 7.69 16.06
C GLU A 189 -8.82 8.50 15.59
N TYR A 190 -8.03 7.92 14.68
CA TYR A 190 -6.80 8.52 14.15
C TYR A 190 -6.72 8.39 12.63
N ASP A 191 -5.93 9.27 12.02
CA ASP A 191 -5.45 9.10 10.65
C ASP A 191 -4.11 8.38 10.65
N TYR A 192 -4.14 7.07 10.40
CA TYR A 192 -2.97 6.21 10.39
C TYR A 192 -2.06 6.40 9.17
N THR A 193 -2.49 7.22 8.19
CA THR A 193 -1.65 7.55 7.02
C THR A 193 -0.57 8.56 7.35
N GLN A 194 -0.76 9.34 8.42
CA GLN A 194 0.13 10.42 8.82
C GLN A 194 1.37 9.87 9.53
N LEU A 195 2.53 9.96 8.87
CA LEU A 195 3.79 9.44 9.44
C LEU A 195 4.26 10.17 10.71
N HIS A 196 3.80 11.40 10.91
CA HIS A 196 4.17 12.20 12.07
C HIS A 196 3.16 12.08 13.23
N ALA A 197 2.08 11.30 13.07
CA ALA A 197 1.06 11.18 14.09
C ALA A 197 1.60 10.49 15.35
N ASP A 198 1.30 11.07 16.51
CA ASP A 198 1.61 10.48 17.81
C ASP A 198 0.46 9.58 18.26
N ILE A 199 0.42 8.36 17.71
CA ILE A 199 -0.60 7.35 18.01
C ILE A 199 0.00 6.31 18.96
N PRO A 200 -0.58 6.08 20.16
CA PRO A 200 -0.04 5.13 21.13
C PRO A 200 0.15 3.72 20.55
N GLY A 201 1.39 3.22 20.61
CA GLY A 201 1.73 1.88 20.16
C GLY A 201 1.95 1.74 18.65
N TYR A 202 1.92 2.84 17.89
CA TYR A 202 2.26 2.86 16.46
C TYR A 202 3.63 3.48 16.23
N THR A 203 4.33 3.00 15.20
CA THR A 203 5.63 3.55 14.76
C THR A 203 5.60 3.84 13.28
N VAL A 204 6.59 4.59 12.76
CA VAL A 204 6.69 4.79 11.30
C VAL A 204 6.94 3.48 10.55
N GLY A 205 7.52 2.47 11.18
CA GLY A 205 7.54 1.10 10.66
C GLY A 205 8.39 0.85 9.40
N LEU A 206 8.99 1.89 8.79
CA LEU A 206 9.78 1.81 7.56
C LEU A 206 11.03 0.91 7.66
N GLY A 207 11.34 0.36 8.83
CA GLY A 207 12.55 -0.45 9.04
C GLY A 207 13.85 0.33 8.86
N LEU A 208 13.77 1.67 8.77
CA LEU A 208 14.90 2.58 8.56
C LEU A 208 15.66 2.89 9.87
N GLU A 209 15.49 2.07 10.92
CA GLU A 209 16.16 2.24 12.20
C GLU A 209 17.69 2.15 12.04
N ASP A 210 18.16 1.35 11.07
CA ASP A 210 19.56 1.23 10.67
C ASP A 210 19.99 2.29 9.61
N HIS A 211 19.05 3.12 9.14
CA HIS A 211 19.22 4.14 8.08
C HIS A 211 18.56 5.50 8.43
N PRO A 212 18.98 6.15 9.53
CA PRO A 212 18.32 7.35 10.05
C PRO A 212 18.33 8.55 9.10
N GLU A 213 19.29 8.63 8.17
CA GLU A 213 19.36 9.64 7.12
C GLU A 213 18.23 9.51 6.08
N ILE A 214 17.81 8.28 5.79
CA ILE A 214 16.70 7.98 4.88
C ILE A 214 15.38 8.17 5.63
N GLU A 215 15.30 7.77 6.89
CA GLU A 215 14.13 8.02 7.73
C GLU A 215 13.84 9.52 7.83
N THR A 216 14.89 10.32 8.03
CA THR A 216 14.79 11.78 8.04
C THR A 216 14.37 12.32 6.68
N GLY A 217 14.96 11.84 5.57
CA GLY A 217 14.60 12.27 4.23
C GLY A 217 13.16 11.91 3.82
N VAL A 218 12.68 10.73 4.18
CA VAL A 218 11.30 10.28 3.93
C VAL A 218 10.32 11.03 4.82
N LYS A 219 10.63 11.25 6.11
CA LYS A 219 9.82 12.09 7.01
C LYS A 219 9.77 13.54 6.53
N GLU A 220 10.90 14.14 6.14
CA GLU A 220 10.95 15.49 5.60
C GLU A 220 10.16 15.59 4.30
N PHE A 221 10.33 14.63 3.38
CA PHE A 221 9.57 14.58 2.13
C PHE A 221 8.07 14.47 2.39
N LEU A 222 7.65 13.55 3.27
CA LEU A 222 6.23 13.31 3.54
C LEU A 222 5.60 14.42 4.40
N SER A 223 6.39 15.13 5.22
CA SER A 223 5.92 16.32 5.95
C SER A 223 5.55 17.49 5.03
N LEU A 224 6.03 17.49 3.78
CA LEU A 224 5.63 18.49 2.78
C LEU A 224 4.16 18.31 2.32
N PHE A 225 3.51 17.21 2.70
CA PHE A 225 2.11 16.91 2.38
C PHE A 225 1.16 17.19 3.56
N ASP A 226 1.68 17.64 4.72
CA ASP A 226 0.92 17.91 5.96
C ASP A 226 0.29 19.32 6.01
N THR A 227 -0.24 19.84 4.90
CA THR A 227 -0.98 21.13 4.86
C THR A 227 -2.47 20.97 4.69
#